data_AF-A0A497NZT0-F1
#
_entry.id   AF-A0A497NZT0-F1
#
_cell.length_a   1.000
_cell.length_b   1.000
_cell.length_c   1.000
_cell.angle_alpha   90.00
_cell.angle_beta   90.00
_cell.angle_gamma   90.00
#
_symmetry.space_group_name_H-M   'P 1'
#
loop_
_entity.id
_entity.type
_entity.pdbx_description
1 polymer ?
#
loop_
_entity_poly.entity_id
_entity_poly.type
_entity_poly.pdbx_seq_one_letter_code
_entity_poly.pdbx_strand_id
1 'polypeptide(L)'
;MIRTQIVERDFLLIANTHATIVYHKSEVPSYGVMAEVIHSVTRVNRPVYVLYPFKTRPSPFFEHIVRRKNIIHGDRPIEELENEMTERLKRDYKTWPTITSTNS
;
A
#
# COMPACT_ATOMS: atom_id res chain seq x y z
N MET A 1 -10.39 -24.59 -1.80
CA MET A 1 -11.16 -23.77 -2.75
C MET A 1 -11.37 -22.34 -2.23
N ILE A 2 -12.03 -22.14 -1.08
CA ILE A 2 -12.35 -20.78 -0.56
C ILE A 2 -11.11 -19.89 -0.29
N ARG A 3 -10.03 -20.45 0.27
CA ARG A 3 -8.80 -19.67 0.58
C ARG A 3 -8.10 -19.11 -0.66
N THR A 4 -8.10 -19.84 -1.77
CA THR A 4 -7.52 -19.39 -3.04
C THR A 4 -8.36 -18.26 -3.64
N GLN A 5 -9.69 -18.38 -3.58
CA GLN A 5 -10.62 -17.35 -4.05
C GLN A 5 -10.45 -16.03 -3.28
N ILE A 6 -10.13 -16.08 -1.98
CA ILE A 6 -9.84 -14.87 -1.19
C ILE A 6 -8.60 -14.16 -1.73
N VAL A 7 -7.51 -14.89 -1.96
CA VAL A 7 -6.25 -14.31 -2.49
C VAL A 7 -6.46 -13.75 -3.89
N GLU A 8 -7.13 -14.48 -4.77
CA GLU A 8 -7.44 -14.03 -6.13
C GLU A 8 -8.31 -12.78 -6.13
N ARG A 9 -9.34 -12.73 -5.27
CA ARG A 9 -10.19 -11.56 -5.10
C ARG A 9 -9.37 -10.34 -4.67
N ASP A 10 -8.47 -10.49 -3.71
CA ASP A 10 -7.68 -9.37 -3.19
C ASP A 10 -6.72 -8.83 -4.28
N PHE A 11 -6.12 -9.70 -5.10
CA PHE A 11 -5.35 -9.29 -6.28
C PHE A 11 -6.20 -8.59 -7.35
N LEU A 12 -7.41 -9.08 -7.62
CA LEU A 12 -8.33 -8.43 -8.56
C LEU A 12 -8.77 -7.04 -8.06
N LEU A 13 -8.99 -6.89 -6.75
CA LEU A 13 -9.29 -5.59 -6.16
C LEU A 13 -8.11 -4.63 -6.38
N ILE A 14 -6.88 -5.05 -6.08
CA ILE A 14 -5.66 -4.24 -6.29
C ILE A 14 -5.49 -3.86 -7.76
N ALA A 15 -5.80 -4.77 -8.70
CA ALA A 15 -5.72 -4.49 -10.12
C ALA A 15 -6.65 -3.34 -10.57
N ASN A 16 -7.75 -3.15 -9.86
CA ASN A 16 -8.80 -2.17 -10.16
C ASN A 16 -8.73 -0.89 -9.31
N THR A 17 -7.72 -0.73 -8.44
CA THR A 17 -7.52 0.53 -7.72
C THR A 17 -6.45 1.41 -8.37
N HIS A 18 -6.53 2.72 -8.11
CA HIS A 18 -5.52 3.69 -8.56
C HIS A 18 -4.29 3.74 -7.64
N ALA A 19 -4.45 3.31 -6.39
CA ALA A 19 -3.40 3.22 -5.39
C ALA A 19 -3.74 2.13 -4.36
N THR A 20 -2.74 1.64 -3.64
CA THR A 20 -2.92 0.73 -2.51
C THR A 20 -2.47 1.42 -1.24
N ILE A 21 -3.32 1.38 -0.20
CA ILE A 21 -3.00 1.92 1.12
C ILE A 21 -2.89 0.74 2.07
N VAL A 22 -1.74 0.59 2.70
CA VAL A 22 -1.46 -0.46 3.67
C VAL A 22 -1.48 0.14 5.05
N TYR A 23 -2.46 -0.26 5.83
CA TYR A 23 -2.52 0.06 7.24
C TYR A 23 -1.90 -1.08 8.04
N HIS A 24 -0.63 -0.94 8.39
CA HIS A 24 0.10 -1.99 9.07
C HIS A 24 0.12 -1.75 10.59
N LYS A 25 -0.96 -2.15 11.29
CA LYS A 25 -1.10 -2.08 12.76
C LYS A 25 -0.43 -3.26 13.49
N SER A 26 0.62 -3.86 12.95
CA SER A 26 1.41 -4.87 13.63
C SER A 26 2.89 -4.52 13.55
N GLU A 27 3.66 -4.88 14.59
CA GLU A 27 5.12 -4.77 14.54
C GLU A 27 5.75 -5.83 13.63
N VAL A 28 5.02 -6.93 13.38
CA VAL A 28 5.49 -8.03 12.53
C VAL A 28 4.80 -7.96 11.16
N PRO A 29 5.56 -7.92 10.05
CA PRO A 29 4.98 -7.92 8.71
C PRO A 29 4.19 -9.21 8.44
N SER A 30 2.97 -9.06 7.91
CA SER A 30 2.15 -10.17 7.44
C SER A 30 2.57 -10.56 6.03
N TYR A 31 2.80 -11.86 5.80
CA TYR A 31 3.12 -12.37 4.47
C TYR A 31 2.05 -12.05 3.42
N GLY A 32 0.77 -12.03 3.81
CA GLY A 32 -0.34 -11.66 2.92
C GLY A 32 -0.26 -10.20 2.49
N VAL A 33 -0.08 -9.29 3.46
CA VAL A 33 0.10 -7.85 3.20
C VAL A 33 1.32 -7.61 2.31
N MET A 34 2.41 -8.34 2.55
CA MET A 34 3.60 -8.21 1.71
C MET A 34 3.36 -8.69 0.28
N ALA A 35 2.60 -9.78 0.09
CA ALA A 35 2.23 -10.27 -1.23
C ALA A 35 1.38 -9.24 -2.00
N GLU A 36 0.42 -8.60 -1.33
CA GLU A 36 -0.41 -7.53 -1.90
C GLU A 36 0.42 -6.30 -2.31
N VAL A 37 1.36 -5.88 -1.46
CA VAL A 37 2.29 -4.77 -1.75
C VAL A 37 3.16 -5.08 -2.95
N ILE A 38 3.77 -6.26 -2.98
CA ILE A 38 4.60 -6.69 -4.11
C ILE A 38 3.74 -6.76 -5.37
N HIS A 39 2.53 -7.31 -5.31
CA HIS A 39 1.63 -7.39 -6.46
C HIS A 39 1.28 -6.00 -7.00
N SER A 40 0.91 -5.06 -6.12
CA SER A 40 0.58 -3.68 -6.49
C SER A 40 1.74 -2.97 -7.20
N VAL A 41 2.96 -3.07 -6.65
CA VAL A 41 4.15 -2.42 -7.22
C VAL A 41 4.62 -3.11 -8.51
N THR A 42 4.71 -4.45 -8.52
CA THR A 42 5.42 -5.18 -9.57
C THR A 42 4.53 -5.67 -10.71
N ARG A 43 3.23 -5.90 -10.47
CA ARG A 43 2.29 -6.44 -11.47
C ARG A 43 1.31 -5.40 -11.98
N VAL A 44 0.78 -4.56 -11.10
CA VAL A 44 -0.22 -3.54 -11.46
C VAL A 44 0.41 -2.17 -11.70
N ASN A 45 1.65 -1.96 -11.21
CA ASN A 45 2.37 -0.69 -11.28
C ASN A 45 1.58 0.47 -10.63
N ARG A 46 0.94 0.21 -9.48
CA ARG A 46 0.22 1.23 -8.70
C ARG A 46 1.08 1.75 -7.55
N PRO A 47 0.95 3.03 -7.19
CA PRO A 47 1.61 3.56 -6.01
C PRO A 47 1.06 2.88 -4.75
N VAL A 48 1.98 2.45 -3.90
CA VAL A 48 1.67 1.95 -2.56
C VAL A 48 2.02 3.01 -1.53
N TYR A 49 1.14 3.17 -0.54
CA TYR A 49 1.33 4.00 0.64
C TYR A 49 1.23 3.12 1.88
N VAL A 50 2.14 3.31 2.84
CA VAL A 50 2.20 2.49 4.05
C VAL A 50 2.06 3.39 5.26
N LEU A 51 1.06 3.11 6.10
CA LEU A 51 0.89 3.70 7.42
C LEU A 51 1.36 2.68 8.47
N TYR A 52 2.44 3.00 9.16
CA TYR A 52 3.07 2.15 10.18
C TYR A 52 3.15 2.92 11.50
N PRO A 53 2.13 2.84 12.36
CA PRO A 53 1.99 3.70 13.53
C PRO A 53 2.73 3.16 14.75
N PHE A 54 3.99 2.76 14.57
CA PHE A 54 4.86 2.32 15.66
C PHE A 54 6.13 3.16 15.69
N LYS A 55 6.73 3.26 16.88
CA LYS A 55 8.02 3.94 17.07
C LYS A 55 9.16 3.20 16.37
N THR A 56 9.03 1.89 16.24
CA THR A 56 10.04 1.04 15.63
C THR A 56 10.21 1.36 14.15
N ARG A 57 11.38 1.04 13.60
CA ARG A 57 11.61 1.20 12.16
C ARG A 57 10.66 0.25 11.41
N PRO A 58 9.99 0.71 10.33
CA PRO A 58 9.23 -0.19 9.47
C PRO A 58 10.09 -1.34 8.96
N SER A 59 9.45 -2.47 8.65
CA SER A 59 10.14 -3.61 8.05
C SER A 59 11.02 -3.19 6.86
N PRO A 60 12.27 -3.67 6.75
CA PRO A 60 13.15 -3.39 5.60
C PRO A 60 12.50 -3.73 4.25
N PHE A 61 11.55 -4.68 4.23
CA PHE A 61 10.79 -5.03 3.04
C PHE A 61 9.90 -3.88 2.55
N PHE A 62 9.25 -3.14 3.45
CA PHE A 62 8.49 -1.96 3.07
C PHE A 62 9.41 -0.88 2.51
N GLU A 63 10.57 -0.66 3.13
CA GLU A 63 11.54 0.33 2.65
C GLU A 63 12.15 -0.02 1.29
N HIS A 64 12.29 -1.31 0.99
CA HIS A 64 12.82 -1.79 -0.29
C HIS A 64 11.80 -1.72 -1.43
N ILE A 65 10.55 -2.10 -1.16
CA ILE A 65 9.51 -2.21 -2.20
C ILE A 65 8.72 -0.91 -2.37
N VAL A 66 8.49 -0.15 -1.31
CA VAL A 66 7.69 1.08 -1.33
C VAL A 66 8.61 2.29 -1.37
N ARG A 67 8.26 3.28 -2.19
CA ARG A 67 8.99 4.55 -2.23
C ARG A 67 9.00 5.16 -0.83
N ARG A 68 10.18 5.46 -0.28
CA ARG A 68 10.36 5.99 1.09
C ARG A 68 9.42 7.15 1.43
N LYS A 69 9.17 8.07 0.49
CA LYS A 69 8.25 9.20 0.66
C LYS A 69 6.76 8.81 0.84
N ASN A 70 6.39 7.56 0.55
CA ASN A 70 5.03 7.04 0.69
C ASN A 70 4.87 6.22 1.99
N ILE A 71 5.94 6.08 2.77
CA ILE A 71 5.90 5.44 4.08
C ILE A 71 5.71 6.54 5.12
N ILE A 72 4.65 6.42 5.91
CA ILE A 72 4.35 7.27 7.06
C ILE A 72 4.48 6.41 8.29
N HIS A 73 5.41 6.77 9.15
CA HIS A 73 5.67 6.07 10.39
C HIS A 73 6.10 7.05 11.47
N GLY A 74 6.02 6.61 12.73
CA GLY A 74 6.43 7.40 13.87
C GLY A 74 5.47 7.29 15.06
N ASP A 75 5.85 7.95 16.14
CA ASP A 75 5.19 7.91 17.44
C ASP A 75 4.20 9.06 17.65
N ARG A 76 3.45 9.42 16.61
CA ARG A 76 2.42 10.45 16.70
C ARG A 76 1.05 9.82 16.87
N PRO A 77 0.06 10.55 17.40
CA PRO A 77 -1.34 10.12 17.37
C PRO A 77 -1.72 9.63 15.98
N ILE A 78 -2.46 8.53 15.93
CA ILE A 78 -2.78 7.86 14.68
C ILE A 78 -3.53 8.77 13.69
N GLU A 79 -4.40 9.62 14.22
CA GLU A 79 -5.15 10.63 13.47
C GLU A 79 -4.22 11.61 12.74
N GLU A 80 -3.11 12.02 13.34
CA GLU A 80 -2.12 12.88 12.69
C GLU A 80 -1.43 12.16 11.51
N LEU A 81 -1.11 10.88 11.69
CA LEU A 81 -0.49 10.08 10.65
C LEU A 81 -1.47 9.81 9.49
N GLU A 82 -2.75 9.58 9.79
CA GLU A 82 -3.83 9.41 8.82
C GLU A 82 -4.13 10.71 8.06
N ASN A 83 -4.10 11.86 8.74
CA ASN A 83 -4.24 13.17 8.12
C ASN A 83 -3.08 13.45 7.16
N GLU A 84 -1.85 13.17 7.59
CA GLU A 84 -0.68 13.30 6.72
C GLU A 84 -0.77 12.38 5.50
N MET A 85 -1.23 11.14 5.69
CA MET A 85 -1.49 10.20 4.60
C MET A 85 -2.48 10.81 3.60
N THR A 86 -3.61 11.28 4.11
CA THR A 86 -4.68 11.86 3.31
C THR A 86 -4.19 13.06 2.48
N GLU A 87 -3.42 13.96 3.08
CA GLU A 87 -2.87 15.12 2.36
C GLU A 87 -1.85 14.70 1.29
N ARG A 88 -1.04 13.65 1.54
CA ARG A 88 -0.16 13.09 0.51
C ARG A 88 -0.96 12.48 -0.65
N LEU A 89 -2.02 11.71 -0.35
CA LEU A 89 -2.88 11.13 -1.38
C LEU A 89 -3.56 12.22 -2.22
N LYS A 90 -4.10 13.27 -1.59
CA LYS A 90 -4.71 14.43 -2.27
C LYS A 90 -3.72 15.21 -3.14
N ARG A 91 -2.45 15.25 -2.77
CA ARG A 91 -1.42 15.88 -3.60
C ARG A 91 -1.05 15.00 -4.80
N ASP A 92 -0.90 13.70 -4.57
CA ASP A 92 -0.30 12.79 -5.53
C ASP A 92 -1.32 12.20 -6.52
N TYR A 93 -2.63 12.16 -6.22
CA TYR A 93 -3.63 11.44 -7.03
C TYR A 93 -3.67 11.85 -8.51
N LYS A 94 -3.35 13.12 -8.80
CA LYS A 94 -3.29 13.66 -10.16
C LYS A 94 -2.22 12.99 -11.04
N THR A 95 -1.25 12.34 -10.40
CA THR A 95 -0.12 11.68 -11.06
C THR A 95 -0.22 10.16 -11.01
N TRP A 96 -1.28 9.63 -10.40
CA TRP A 96 -1.48 8.18 -10.36
C TRP A 96 -1.72 7.65 -11.76
N PRO A 97 -1.15 6.48 -12.10
CA PRO A 97 -1.44 5.87 -13.38
C PRO A 97 -2.95 5.62 -13.45
N THR A 98 -3.58 6.02 -14.55
CA THR A 98 -4.97 5.66 -14.82
C THR A 98 -5.06 4.19 -15.20
N ILE A 99 -6.23 3.58 -15.04
CA ILE A 99 -6.50 2.29 -15.69
C ILE A 99 -6.66 2.63 -17.17
N THR A 100 -5.54 2.62 -17.90
CA THR A 100 -5.60 2.63 -19.35
C THR A 100 -6.22 1.29 -19.72
N SER A 101 -7.36 1.31 -20.41
CA SER A 101 -7.88 0.13 -21.09
C SER A 101 -6.81 -0.33 -22.06
N THR A 102 -5.99 -1.30 -21.65
CA THR A 102 -5.22 -2.13 -22.55
C THR A 102 -6.23 -2.90 -23.38
N ASN A 103 -6.67 -2.28 -24.48
CA ASN A 103 -7.22 -2.98 -25.63
C ASN A 103 -6.06 -3.75 -26.26
N SER A 104 -5.92 -5.03 -25.91
CA SER A 104 -5.16 -6.02 -26.67
C SER A 104 -5.46 -7.40 -26.11
#